data_AF-A0A1Z5IWF0-F1
#
_entry.id   AF-A0A1Z5IWF0-F1
#
_cell.length_a   1.000
_cell.length_b   1.000
_cell.length_c   1.000
_cell.angle_alpha   90.00
_cell.angle_beta   90.00
_cell.angle_gamma   90.00
#
_symmetry.space_group_name_H-M   'P 1'
#
loop_
_entity.id
_entity.type
_entity.pdbx_description
1 polymer ?
#
loop_
_entity_poly.entity_id
_entity_poly.type
_entity_poly.pdbx_seq_one_letter_code
_entity_poly.pdbx_strand_id
1 'polypeptide(L)'
;MNKSFKVLMATGVLICGTMGLIFTQSQSSAASSRKTSALQSGSNTSLSTRRVVLAPAHKLHMVVTAYDQNQKISRQTYSYRLFRNGKVAKTGWVSNGHTTRVIKAKPGNYSLRVYRQQKQVSFSGGLSTSNQPHFV
;
A
#
# COMPACT_ATOMS: atom_id res chain seq x y z
N MET A 1 5.85 -34.11 -60.98
CA MET A 1 5.71 -32.65 -60.70
C MET A 1 5.15 -32.50 -59.29
N ASN A 2 5.96 -31.96 -58.37
CA ASN A 2 5.89 -32.19 -56.92
C ASN A 2 4.74 -31.45 -56.21
N LYS A 3 3.88 -32.20 -55.52
CA LYS A 3 2.72 -31.70 -54.74
C LYS A 3 3.11 -30.92 -53.47
N SER A 4 4.39 -30.89 -53.12
CA SER A 4 4.90 -30.26 -51.89
C SER A 4 4.99 -28.74 -51.93
N PHE A 5 4.83 -28.10 -53.10
CA PHE A 5 4.97 -26.65 -53.24
C PHE A 5 3.67 -25.86 -52.98
N LYS A 6 2.50 -26.52 -53.06
CA LYS A 6 1.20 -25.85 -52.84
C LYS A 6 0.80 -25.73 -51.37
N VAL A 7 1.41 -26.52 -50.48
CA VAL A 7 1.13 -26.49 -49.04
C VAL A 7 1.83 -25.31 -48.35
N LEU A 8 2.91 -24.79 -48.93
CA LEU A 8 3.72 -23.71 -48.33
C LEU A 8 3.13 -22.30 -48.50
N MET A 9 2.18 -22.10 -49.44
CA MET A 9 1.52 -20.81 -49.66
C MET A 9 0.20 -20.65 -48.87
N ALA A 10 -0.37 -21.73 -48.33
CA ALA A 10 -1.59 -21.67 -47.52
C ALA A 10 -1.32 -21.44 -46.03
N THR A 11 -0.09 -21.68 -45.55
CA THR A 11 0.30 -21.54 -44.15
C THR A 11 0.84 -20.14 -43.80
N GLY A 12 1.00 -19.25 -44.79
CA GLY A 12 1.52 -17.89 -44.58
C GLY A 12 0.46 -16.85 -44.21
N VAL A 13 -0.83 -17.11 -44.46
CA VAL A 13 -1.91 -16.11 -44.28
C VAL A 13 -2.68 -16.28 -42.96
N LEU A 14 -2.51 -17.41 -42.26
CA LEU A 14 -3.20 -17.66 -40.99
C LEU A 14 -2.47 -17.11 -39.74
N ILE A 15 -1.32 -16.45 -39.92
CA ILE A 15 -0.50 -15.91 -38.82
C ILE A 15 -0.78 -14.41 -38.56
N CYS A 16 -1.44 -13.70 -39.48
CA CYS A 16 -1.76 -12.26 -39.31
C CYS A 16 -3.10 -11.97 -38.59
N GLY A 17 -3.89 -12.99 -38.25
CA GLY A 17 -5.25 -12.81 -37.72
C GLY A 17 -5.39 -12.66 -36.20
N THR A 18 -4.33 -12.82 -35.41
CA THR A 18 -4.41 -12.84 -33.94
C THR A 18 -3.82 -11.61 -33.24
N MET A 19 -3.48 -10.54 -33.99
CA MET A 19 -3.05 -9.25 -33.42
C MET A 19 -4.22 -8.35 -32.96
N GLY A 20 -5.39 -8.91 -32.64
CA GLY A 20 -6.62 -8.16 -32.37
C GLY A 20 -7.08 -8.10 -30.91
N LEU A 21 -6.39 -8.76 -29.98
CA LEU A 21 -6.78 -8.77 -28.57
C LEU A 21 -5.62 -8.36 -27.68
N ILE A 22 -5.06 -7.19 -27.98
CA ILE A 22 -4.35 -6.42 -26.97
C ILE A 22 -5.43 -5.89 -26.03
N PHE A 23 -5.80 -6.71 -25.05
CA PHE A 23 -6.43 -6.24 -23.83
C PHE A 23 -5.53 -5.12 -23.30
N THR A 24 -5.96 -3.89 -23.54
CA THR A 24 -5.49 -2.71 -22.82
C THR A 24 -5.93 -2.94 -21.39
N GLN A 25 -5.10 -3.67 -20.63
CA GLN A 25 -5.19 -3.64 -19.18
C GLN A 25 -5.06 -2.18 -18.80
N SER A 26 -6.19 -1.60 -18.42
CA SER A 26 -6.31 -0.32 -17.76
C SER A 26 -5.19 -0.29 -16.72
N GLN A 27 -4.18 0.53 -17.00
CA GLN A 27 -3.08 0.73 -16.08
C GLN A 27 -3.71 1.24 -14.79
N SER A 28 -3.82 0.37 -13.78
CA SER A 28 -4.23 0.78 -12.44
C SER A 28 -3.31 1.93 -12.06
N SER A 29 -3.85 3.14 -12.08
CA SER A 29 -3.12 4.35 -11.70
C SER A 29 -2.70 4.14 -10.25
N ALA A 30 -1.45 3.74 -10.05
CA ALA A 30 -0.87 3.56 -8.73
C ALA A 30 -1.03 4.89 -8.00
N ALA A 31 -1.91 4.92 -6.99
CA ALA A 31 -2.15 6.09 -6.17
C ALA A 31 -0.80 6.69 -5.74
N SER A 32 -0.62 7.99 -6.02
CA SER A 32 0.63 8.74 -5.90
C SER A 32 1.55 8.27 -4.75
N SER A 33 2.58 7.51 -5.11
CA SER A 33 3.52 6.83 -4.22
C SER A 33 4.34 7.75 -3.29
N ARG A 34 4.24 9.08 -3.45
CA ARG A 34 4.89 10.07 -2.59
C ARG A 34 4.00 10.62 -1.46
N LYS A 35 2.67 10.55 -1.62
CA LYS A 35 1.72 11.15 -0.68
C LYS A 35 1.14 10.15 0.30
N THR A 36 1.12 8.86 -0.04
CA THR A 36 0.59 7.82 0.84
C THR A 36 1.57 6.66 0.95
N SER A 37 1.73 6.10 2.15
CA SER A 37 2.48 4.88 2.37
C SER A 37 1.74 3.97 3.35
N ALA A 38 1.48 2.75 2.89
CA ALA A 38 0.87 1.69 3.69
C ALA A 38 1.90 0.98 4.59
N LEU A 39 1.39 0.38 5.67
CA LEU A 39 2.12 -0.55 6.53
C LEU A 39 2.48 -1.78 5.70
N GLN A 40 3.75 -2.15 5.71
CA GLN A 40 4.20 -3.33 4.99
C GLN A 40 3.76 -4.58 5.74
N SER A 41 3.02 -5.48 5.07
CA SER A 41 2.66 -6.79 5.61
C SER A 41 3.92 -7.61 5.87
N GLY A 42 4.06 -8.16 7.06
CA GLY A 42 5.17 -9.03 7.44
C GLY A 42 4.88 -9.77 8.76
N SER A 43 5.65 -10.83 9.05
CA SER A 43 5.53 -11.59 10.31
C SER A 43 6.24 -10.90 11.48
N ASN A 44 6.82 -9.73 11.24
CA ASN A 44 7.61 -9.01 12.23
C ASN A 44 6.75 -8.48 13.38
N THR A 45 7.36 -8.39 14.57
CA THR A 45 6.77 -7.79 15.78
C THR A 45 6.46 -6.30 15.62
N SER A 46 6.96 -5.66 14.56
CA SER A 46 6.58 -4.31 14.18
C SER A 46 6.48 -4.18 12.67
N LEU A 47 5.50 -3.39 12.21
CA LEU A 47 5.30 -3.06 10.81
C LEU A 47 5.55 -1.56 10.62
N SER A 48 6.23 -1.18 9.55
CA SER A 48 6.56 0.21 9.27
C SER A 48 6.04 0.64 7.90
N THR A 49 5.66 1.91 7.78
CA THR A 49 5.43 2.54 6.48
C THR A 49 6.77 3.00 5.89
N ARG A 50 6.81 3.20 4.56
CA ARG A 50 7.84 4.04 3.95
C ARG A 50 7.65 5.50 4.41
N ARG A 51 8.66 6.32 4.12
CA ARG A 51 8.60 7.75 4.44
C ARG A 51 7.67 8.48 3.47
N VAL A 52 6.81 9.34 4.01
CA VAL A 52 6.02 10.33 3.26
C VAL A 52 6.53 11.74 3.56
N VAL A 53 6.53 12.61 2.56
CA VAL A 53 7.00 13.99 2.71
C VAL A 53 5.82 14.89 3.09
N LEU A 54 5.93 15.58 4.23
CA LEU A 54 4.97 16.58 4.68
C LEU A 54 5.47 17.98 4.35
N ALA A 55 4.68 18.74 3.59
CA ALA A 55 4.93 20.14 3.26
C ALA A 55 4.16 21.10 4.22
N PRO A 56 4.56 22.38 4.34
CA PRO A 56 4.07 23.33 5.36
C PRO A 56 2.55 23.54 5.44
N ALA A 57 1.83 23.38 4.33
CA ALA A 57 0.38 23.56 4.27
C ALA A 57 -0.42 22.25 4.42
N HIS A 58 0.26 21.10 4.51
CA HIS A 58 -0.39 19.80 4.54
C HIS A 58 -0.53 19.27 5.97
N LYS A 59 -1.52 18.41 6.16
CA LYS A 59 -1.71 17.65 7.40
C LYS A 59 -1.26 16.22 7.17
N LEU A 60 -0.80 15.57 8.25
CA LEU A 60 -0.47 14.16 8.22
C LEU A 60 -1.68 13.36 8.69
N HIS A 61 -2.20 12.50 7.82
CA HIS A 61 -3.30 11.60 8.09
C HIS A 61 -2.73 10.22 8.43
N MET A 62 -3.12 9.69 9.57
CA MET A 62 -2.74 8.35 10.02
C MET A 62 -4.00 7.50 10.11
N VAL A 63 -4.01 6.39 9.40
CA VAL A 63 -5.08 5.38 9.50
C VAL A 63 -4.41 4.06 9.82
N VAL A 64 -4.84 3.38 10.87
CA VAL A 64 -4.37 2.03 11.19
C VAL A 64 -5.55 1.20 11.62
N THR A 65 -5.70 0.02 11.01
CA THR A 65 -6.65 -1.00 11.44
C THR A 65 -5.89 -2.24 11.82
N ALA A 66 -6.20 -2.80 12.98
CA ALA A 66 -5.69 -4.05 13.50
C ALA A 66 -6.76 -5.12 13.28
N TYR A 67 -6.39 -6.27 12.74
CA TYR A 67 -7.28 -7.41 12.55
C TYR A 67 -6.83 -8.61 13.37
N ASP A 68 -7.78 -9.41 13.83
CA ASP A 68 -7.53 -10.71 14.44
C ASP A 68 -7.26 -11.79 13.38
N GLN A 69 -7.10 -13.04 13.83
CA GLN A 69 -6.86 -14.19 12.95
C GLN A 69 -8.02 -14.46 11.97
N ASN A 70 -9.23 -14.01 12.30
CA ASN A 70 -10.44 -14.17 11.50
C ASN A 70 -10.71 -12.96 10.58
N GLN A 71 -9.73 -12.07 10.42
CA GLN A 71 -9.86 -10.81 9.66
C GLN A 71 -10.96 -9.88 10.18
N LYS A 72 -11.35 -10.02 11.46
CA LYS A 72 -12.23 -9.05 12.14
C LYS A 72 -11.39 -7.99 12.81
N ILE A 73 -11.94 -6.77 12.95
CA ILE A 73 -11.25 -5.70 13.67
C ILE A 73 -10.94 -6.19 15.09
N SER A 74 -9.65 -6.22 15.43
CA SER A 74 -9.17 -6.66 16.72
C SER A 74 -9.57 -5.66 17.81
N ARG A 75 -9.96 -6.14 18.98
CA ARG A 75 -10.20 -5.26 20.15
C ARG A 75 -8.94 -5.00 20.96
N GLN A 76 -7.82 -5.59 20.57
CA GLN A 76 -6.57 -5.47 21.31
C GLN A 76 -5.97 -4.07 21.20
N THR A 77 -5.30 -3.66 22.27
CA THR A 77 -4.51 -2.43 22.27
C THR A 77 -3.21 -2.66 21.52
N TYR A 78 -2.84 -1.70 20.67
CA TYR A 78 -1.53 -1.65 20.04
C TYR A 78 -0.87 -0.30 20.30
N SER A 79 0.47 -0.29 20.22
CA SER A 79 1.24 0.95 20.29
C SER A 79 1.80 1.31 18.93
N TYR A 80 2.00 2.61 18.73
CA TYR A 80 2.63 3.14 17.53
C TYR A 80 3.67 4.19 17.89
N ARG A 81 4.67 4.33 17.02
CA ARG A 81 5.64 5.42 17.03
C ARG A 81 5.66 6.09 15.67
N LEU A 82 5.49 7.41 15.69
CA LEU A 82 5.66 8.28 14.54
C LEU A 82 7.08 8.84 14.57
N PHE A 83 7.78 8.75 13.44
CA PHE A 83 9.12 9.27 13.27
C PHE A 83 9.11 10.46 12.30
N ARG A 84 9.86 11.51 12.63
CA ARG A 84 10.17 12.65 11.74
C ARG A 84 11.67 12.67 11.49
N ASN A 85 12.09 12.58 10.23
CA ASN A 85 13.50 12.55 9.82
C ASN A 85 14.33 11.50 10.61
N GLY A 86 13.72 10.33 10.88
CA GLY A 86 14.36 9.24 11.63
C GLY A 86 14.33 9.36 13.16
N LYS A 87 13.89 10.49 13.73
CA LYS A 87 13.73 10.67 15.19
C LYS A 87 12.29 10.46 15.61
N VAL A 88 12.06 9.89 16.80
CA VAL A 88 10.70 9.73 17.33
C VAL A 88 10.08 11.10 17.55
N ALA A 89 8.96 11.35 16.88
CA ALA A 89 8.18 12.58 16.99
C ALA A 89 6.96 12.40 17.91
N LYS A 90 6.37 11.20 17.93
CA LYS A 90 5.23 10.87 18.79
C LYS A 90 5.16 9.38 19.08
N THR A 91 4.76 9.03 20.30
CA THR A 91 4.37 7.68 20.69
C THR A 91 2.91 7.71 21.11
N GLY A 92 2.16 6.64 20.84
CA GLY A 92 0.79 6.54 21.28
C GLY A 92 0.30 5.10 21.37
N TRP A 93 -0.87 4.95 21.97
CA TRP A 93 -1.59 3.70 22.13
C TRP A 93 -2.99 3.87 21.57
N VAL A 94 -3.51 2.80 20.97
CA VAL A 94 -4.85 2.74 20.40
C VAL A 94 -5.53 1.49 20.91
N SER A 95 -6.71 1.66 21.50
CA SER A 95 -7.64 0.59 21.82
C SER A 95 -8.65 0.39 20.68
N ASN A 96 -9.32 -0.77 20.65
CA ASN A 96 -10.37 -1.11 19.66
C ASN A 96 -9.90 -1.28 18.21
N GLY A 97 -8.60 -1.50 17.99
CA GLY A 97 -8.03 -1.94 16.70
C GLY A 97 -8.04 -0.92 15.57
N HIS A 98 -8.94 0.05 15.53
CA HIS A 98 -8.99 1.05 14.47
C HIS A 98 -8.66 2.45 15.00
N THR A 99 -7.86 3.20 14.24
CA THR A 99 -7.63 4.62 14.48
C THR A 99 -7.56 5.38 13.18
N THR A 100 -8.15 6.57 13.20
CA THR A 100 -7.97 7.60 12.19
C THR A 100 -7.59 8.89 12.91
N ARG A 101 -6.45 9.47 12.58
CA ARG A 101 -5.96 10.72 13.21
C ARG A 101 -5.44 11.69 12.17
N VAL A 102 -5.78 12.96 12.36
CA VAL A 102 -5.18 14.09 11.65
C VAL A 102 -4.16 14.74 12.58
N ILE A 103 -2.90 14.79 12.16
CA ILE A 103 -1.78 15.28 12.96
C ILE A 103 -1.25 16.55 12.28
N LYS A 104 -1.39 17.68 12.98
CA LYS A 104 -0.71 18.93 12.60
C LYS A 104 0.76 18.80 13.02
N ALA A 105 1.67 18.77 12.06
CA ALA A 105 3.08 18.54 12.30
C ALA A 105 3.95 19.47 11.43
N LYS A 106 5.20 19.68 11.84
CA LYS A 106 6.16 20.49 11.07
C LYS A 106 6.55 19.77 9.77
N PRO A 107 6.94 20.49 8.71
CA PRO A 107 7.43 19.86 7.47
C PRO A 107 8.54 18.85 7.71
N GLY A 108 8.62 17.80 6.90
CA GLY A 108 9.67 16.79 6.95
C GLY A 108 9.23 15.42 6.48
N ASN A 109 10.12 14.44 6.64
CA ASN A 109 9.88 13.06 6.24
C ASN A 109 9.31 12.25 7.40
N TYR A 110 8.11 11.70 7.22
CA TYR A 110 7.39 10.97 8.25
C TYR A 110 7.29 9.49 7.94
N SER A 111 7.52 8.64 8.94
CA SER A 111 7.23 7.20 8.86
C SER A 111 6.53 6.75 10.14
N LEU A 112 5.61 5.80 10.01
CA LEU A 112 4.89 5.20 11.12
C LEU A 112 5.41 3.80 11.35
N ARG A 113 5.58 3.43 12.61
CA ARG A 113 5.83 2.06 13.04
C ARG A 113 4.76 1.65 14.05
N VAL A 114 4.09 0.54 13.79
CA VAL A 114 3.13 -0.08 14.70
C VAL A 114 3.75 -1.35 15.29
N TYR A 115 3.43 -1.63 16.54
CA TYR A 115 4.01 -2.74 17.28
C TYR A 115 2.92 -3.76 17.64
N ARG A 116 3.13 -5.02 17.23
CA ARG A 116 2.36 -6.17 17.67
C ARG A 116 2.80 -6.51 19.09
N GLN A 117 2.03 -6.13 20.11
CA GLN A 117 2.27 -6.64 21.46
C GLN A 117 1.95 -8.15 21.56
N GLN A 118 1.08 -8.66 20.67
CA GLN A 118 0.67 -10.07 20.62
C GLN A 118 0.77 -10.61 19.20
N LYS A 119 1.18 -11.89 19.05
CA LYS A 119 1.50 -12.49 17.73
C LYS A 119 0.31 -12.61 16.78
N GLN A 120 -0.93 -12.52 17.28
CA GLN A 120 -2.16 -12.85 16.53
C GLN A 120 -2.82 -11.67 15.79
N VAL A 121 -2.22 -10.47 15.79
CA VAL A 121 -2.85 -9.27 15.20
C VAL A 121 -2.17 -8.85 13.91
N SER A 122 -2.87 -8.77 12.79
CA SER A 122 -2.36 -8.12 11.56
C SER A 122 -2.73 -6.64 11.53
N PHE A 123 -2.04 -5.83 10.71
CA PHE A 123 -2.36 -4.41 10.58
C PHE A 123 -2.48 -4.01 9.10
N SER A 124 -3.37 -3.05 8.82
CA SER A 124 -3.47 -2.33 7.55
C SER A 124 -3.56 -0.82 7.78
N GLY A 125 -3.50 -0.05 6.69
CA GLY A 125 -3.49 1.41 6.70
C GLY A 125 -2.07 1.96 6.59
N GLY A 126 -1.84 3.20 7.02
CA GLY A 126 -0.52 3.83 7.04
C GLY A 126 -0.56 5.34 7.26
N LEU A 127 0.37 6.04 6.60
CA LEU A 127 0.45 7.50 6.61
C LEU A 127 0.13 8.10 5.26
N SER A 128 -0.58 9.23 5.26
CA SER A 128 -0.81 10.02 4.07
C SER A 128 -0.67 11.52 4.35
N THR A 129 -0.21 12.28 3.37
CA THR A 129 -0.23 13.75 3.35
C THR A 129 -1.28 14.29 2.37
N SER A 130 -2.07 13.38 1.76
CA SER A 130 -3.24 13.71 0.96
C SER A 130 -4.43 14.05 1.85
N ASN A 131 -5.26 14.99 1.39
CA ASN A 131 -6.55 15.29 2.01
C ASN A 131 -7.58 14.17 1.77
N GLN A 132 -7.28 13.25 0.84
CA GLN A 132 -8.03 12.04 0.54
C GLN A 132 -7.07 10.84 0.70
N PRO A 133 -6.91 10.31 1.92
CA PRO A 133 -6.00 9.21 2.16
C PRO A 133 -6.57 7.89 1.61
N HIS A 134 -5.90 7.31 0.61
CA HIS A 134 -6.23 5.99 0.06
C HIS A 134 -5.04 5.04 0.30
N PHE A 135 -5.27 3.96 1.04
CA PHE A 135 -4.28 2.92 1.32
C PHE A 135 -4.68 1.69 0.53
N VAL A 136 -3.77 1.21 -0.32
CA VAL A 136 -3.91 -0.04 -1.08
C VAL A 136 -3.35 -1.18 -0.25
#